data_AF-A0A2J0U6I6-F1
#
_entry.id   AF-A0A2J0U6I6-F1
#
_cell.length_a   1.000
_cell.length_b   1.000
_cell.length_c   1.000
_cell.angle_alpha   90.00
_cell.angle_beta   90.00
_cell.angle_gamma   90.00
#
_symmetry.space_group_name_H-M   'P 1'
#
loop_
_entity.id
_entity.type
_entity.pdbx_description
1 polymer ?
#
loop_
_entity_poly.entity_id
_entity_poly.type
_entity_poly.pdbx_seq_one_letter_code
_entity_poly.pdbx_strand_id
1 'polypeptide(L)'
;MTHIQVKQMLGRGRSFAGRDWWYDFRALPQFTKDAEVKARSGDLMRQFSTLTKNWNSDLNSEWVVRHFFAVKMVLGSSVMAQSLRYAEANNLRPVVSYLSYYTVMHALRAILFTSPQARWNDGEILQTTHTKTINVACDAIAHLNKDLANQVKASTLHLKAFRELISYRAPSSGDNFEKPDFDVYAYCRLFLEIAQMQSELLEASIQKNVTEAFELDQNFTQHVYDVEMDGVSFFDREDWHRIGYLARKHPAPLNILHMMSDGHVEDFFGSWCGEDDDPAAFNPDNDWRILFDVP
;
A
#
# COMPACT_ATOMS: atom_id res chain seq x y z
N MET A 1 -12.48 21.31 -12.39
CA MET A 1 -12.39 20.78 -11.02
C MET A 1 -12.06 19.29 -11.14
N THR A 2 -10.98 18.82 -10.52
CA THR A 2 -10.58 17.40 -10.61
C THR A 2 -11.39 16.54 -9.63
N HIS A 3 -11.45 15.22 -9.85
CA HIS A 3 -12.13 14.30 -8.91
C HIS A 3 -11.56 14.41 -7.49
N ILE A 4 -10.25 14.65 -7.37
CA ILE A 4 -9.52 14.91 -6.11
C ILE A 4 -10.10 16.12 -5.38
N GLN A 5 -10.27 17.24 -6.09
CA GLN A 5 -10.84 18.46 -5.51
C GLN A 5 -12.28 18.24 -5.03
N VAL A 6 -13.07 17.46 -5.77
CA VAL A 6 -14.43 17.10 -5.37
C VAL A 6 -14.43 16.21 -4.12
N LYS A 7 -13.55 15.20 -4.04
CA LYS A 7 -13.42 14.32 -2.86
C LYS A 7 -13.03 15.11 -1.60
N GLN A 8 -12.06 16.01 -1.71
CA GLN A 8 -11.66 16.89 -0.60
C GLN A 8 -12.80 17.85 -0.17
N MET A 9 -13.60 18.35 -1.11
CA MET A 9 -14.74 19.23 -0.77
C MET A 9 -15.94 18.49 -0.16
N LEU A 10 -16.16 17.22 -0.53
CA LEU A 10 -17.29 16.42 -0.04
C LEU A 10 -16.96 15.57 1.18
N GLY A 11 -15.67 15.34 1.45
CA GLY A 11 -15.19 14.55 2.58
C GLY A 11 -15.63 15.16 3.92
N ARG A 12 -16.26 14.36 4.77
CA ARG A 12 -16.48 14.73 6.17
C ARG A 12 -15.27 14.27 6.98
N GLY A 13 -14.56 15.22 7.58
CA GLY A 13 -13.49 14.89 8.52
C GLY A 13 -13.99 13.94 9.62
N ARG A 14 -13.24 12.87 9.88
CA ARG A 14 -13.48 11.91 10.97
C ARG A 14 -12.48 12.21 12.08
N SER A 15 -12.98 12.55 13.27
CA SER A 15 -12.13 12.83 14.42
C SER A 15 -11.63 11.52 15.04
N PHE A 16 -10.31 11.34 15.10
CA PHE A 16 -9.66 10.18 15.73
C PHE A 16 -8.28 10.58 16.26
N ALA A 17 -7.89 10.06 17.43
CA ALA A 17 -6.60 10.35 18.08
C ALA A 17 -6.28 11.86 18.22
N GLY A 18 -7.30 12.70 18.38
CA GLY A 18 -7.17 14.16 18.55
C GLY A 18 -6.83 14.93 17.26
N ARG A 19 -7.14 14.37 16.09
CA ARG A 19 -7.03 15.01 14.78
C ARG A 19 -8.25 14.66 13.91
N ASP A 20 -8.59 15.55 12.98
CA ASP A 20 -9.55 15.26 11.92
C ASP A 20 -8.85 14.66 10.71
N TRP A 21 -9.41 13.55 10.22
CA TRP A 21 -8.88 12.76 9.12
C TRP A 21 -9.86 12.65 7.96
N TRP A 22 -9.35 12.50 6.74
CA TRP A 22 -10.16 12.19 5.57
C TRP A 22 -10.62 10.73 5.55
N TYR A 23 -9.82 9.84 6.16
CA TYR A 23 -10.09 8.41 6.23
C TYR A 23 -10.81 8.00 7.52
N ASP A 24 -11.65 6.97 7.45
CA ASP A 24 -12.33 6.36 8.60
C ASP A 24 -11.56 5.12 9.05
N PHE A 25 -10.68 5.28 10.05
CA PHE A 25 -9.83 4.21 10.56
C PHE A 25 -10.63 3.19 11.36
N ARG A 26 -10.74 1.95 10.85
CA ARG A 26 -11.49 0.86 11.48
C ARG A 26 -10.58 -0.15 12.15
N ALA A 27 -9.42 -0.44 11.57
CA ALA A 27 -8.46 -1.41 12.10
C ALA A 27 -7.52 -0.77 13.12
N LEU A 28 -6.98 0.43 12.86
CA LEU A 28 -6.03 1.12 13.73
C LEU A 28 -6.49 1.20 15.20
N PRO A 29 -7.76 1.59 15.50
CA PRO A 29 -8.25 1.66 16.87
C PRO A 29 -8.39 0.29 17.57
N GLN A 30 -8.45 -0.80 16.82
CA GLN A 30 -8.56 -2.16 17.38
C GLN A 30 -7.21 -2.69 17.85
N PHE A 31 -6.11 -2.26 17.23
CA PHE A 31 -4.76 -2.76 17.50
C PHE A 31 -3.88 -1.80 18.30
N THR A 32 -4.30 -0.55 18.45
CA THR A 32 -3.49 0.53 19.03
C THR A 32 -4.32 1.41 19.95
N LYS A 33 -3.65 2.21 20.78
CA LYS A 33 -4.30 3.19 21.66
C LYS A 33 -4.25 4.57 21.02
N ASP A 34 -5.32 5.36 21.14
CA ASP A 34 -5.38 6.75 20.65
C ASP A 34 -4.18 7.61 21.06
N ALA A 35 -3.68 7.44 22.29
CA ALA A 35 -2.51 8.16 22.78
C ALA A 35 -1.24 7.86 21.95
N GLU A 36 -1.02 6.60 21.57
CA GLU A 36 0.13 6.18 20.76
C GLU A 36 0.00 6.69 19.32
N VAL A 37 -1.21 6.61 18.76
CA VAL A 37 -1.52 7.16 17.42
C VAL A 37 -1.30 8.67 17.39
N LYS A 38 -1.75 9.39 18.42
CA LYS A 38 -1.56 10.83 18.55
C LYS A 38 -0.07 11.19 18.65
N ALA A 39 0.67 10.48 19.50
CA ALA A 39 2.11 10.69 19.67
C ALA A 39 2.85 10.45 18.35
N ARG A 40 2.61 9.31 17.70
CA ARG A 40 3.25 8.96 16.42
C ARG A 40 2.86 9.92 15.30
N SER A 41 1.61 10.37 15.25
CA SER A 41 1.17 11.37 14.27
C SER A 41 1.92 12.70 14.45
N GLY A 42 2.13 13.12 15.70
CA GLY A 42 2.96 14.29 16.02
C GLY A 42 4.42 14.13 15.56
N ASP A 43 5.01 12.96 15.78
CA ASP A 43 6.37 12.64 15.33
C ASP A 43 6.51 12.65 13.80
N LEU A 44 5.57 12.01 13.11
CA LEU A 44 5.52 11.99 11.65
C LEU A 44 5.35 13.39 11.06
N MET A 45 4.44 14.21 11.61
CA MET A 45 4.28 15.60 11.18
C MET A 45 5.57 16.41 11.33
N ARG A 46 6.35 16.19 12.39
CA ARG A 46 7.65 16.87 12.55
C ARG A 46 8.64 16.43 11.47
N GLN A 47 8.71 15.13 11.20
CA GLN A 47 9.61 14.57 10.17
C GLN A 47 9.22 15.06 8.78
N PHE A 48 7.93 14.97 8.43
CA PHE A 48 7.43 15.49 7.16
C PHE A 48 7.58 17.01 7.06
N SER A 49 7.45 17.77 8.15
CA SER A 49 7.69 19.21 8.10
C SER A 49 9.15 19.55 7.76
N THR A 50 10.12 18.78 8.27
CA THR A 50 11.53 18.93 7.90
C THR A 50 11.75 18.71 6.41
N LEU A 51 11.07 17.69 5.85
CA LEU A 51 11.10 17.38 4.42
C LEU A 51 10.44 18.49 3.59
N THR A 52 9.19 18.85 3.90
CA THR A 52 8.39 19.80 3.10
C THR A 52 8.82 21.25 3.23
N LYS A 53 9.68 21.60 4.20
CA LYS A 53 10.31 22.93 4.27
C LYS A 53 11.44 23.12 3.26
N ASN A 54 11.99 22.02 2.74
CA ASN A 54 13.03 22.03 1.71
C ASN A 54 12.50 21.42 0.40
N TRP A 55 11.20 21.59 0.15
CA TRP A 55 10.52 20.97 -0.99
C TRP A 55 11.05 21.52 -2.31
N ASN A 56 11.19 20.63 -3.29
CA ASN A 56 11.69 20.94 -4.62
C ASN A 56 11.10 19.94 -5.64
N SER A 57 11.47 20.09 -6.91
CA SER A 57 10.97 19.25 -8.00
C SER A 57 11.28 17.76 -7.80
N ASP A 58 12.48 17.44 -7.29
CA ASP A 58 12.92 16.06 -7.07
C ASP A 58 12.09 15.40 -5.96
N LEU A 59 11.95 16.07 -4.81
CA LEU A 59 11.12 15.59 -3.70
C LEU A 59 9.65 15.46 -4.11
N ASN A 60 9.13 16.40 -4.89
CA ASN A 60 7.78 16.31 -5.41
C ASN A 60 7.59 15.06 -6.28
N SER A 61 8.50 14.84 -7.22
CA SER A 61 8.47 13.69 -8.13
C SER A 61 8.64 12.37 -7.39
N GLU A 62 9.61 12.29 -6.47
CA GLU A 62 9.84 11.15 -5.59
C GLU A 62 8.55 10.76 -4.86
N TRP A 63 7.94 11.71 -4.15
CA TRP A 63 6.80 11.40 -3.29
C TRP A 63 5.52 11.11 -4.08
N VAL A 64 5.35 11.67 -5.28
CA VAL A 64 4.28 11.25 -6.19
C VAL A 64 4.47 9.80 -6.60
N VAL A 65 5.66 9.42 -7.04
CA VAL A 65 5.95 8.03 -7.46
C VAL A 65 5.79 7.06 -6.30
N ARG A 66 6.27 7.42 -5.11
CA ARG A 66 6.11 6.60 -3.91
C ARG A 66 4.63 6.39 -3.56
N HIS A 67 3.82 7.45 -3.55
CA HIS A 67 2.39 7.33 -3.24
C HIS A 67 1.64 6.58 -4.34
N PHE A 68 2.04 6.72 -5.61
CA PHE A 68 1.51 5.90 -6.70
C PHE A 68 1.77 4.40 -6.47
N PHE A 69 3.00 4.03 -6.11
CA PHE A 69 3.29 2.65 -5.75
C PHE A 69 2.55 2.19 -4.49
N ALA A 70 2.34 3.06 -3.49
CA ALA A 70 1.53 2.73 -2.32
C ALA A 70 0.06 2.42 -2.70
N VAL A 71 -0.53 3.18 -3.63
CA VAL A 71 -1.84 2.87 -4.22
C VAL A 71 -1.82 1.49 -4.89
N LYS A 72 -0.83 1.20 -5.74
CA LYS A 72 -0.70 -0.13 -6.37
C LYS A 72 -0.57 -1.25 -5.33
N MET A 73 0.10 -1.00 -4.21
CA MET A 73 0.20 -1.97 -3.12
C MET A 73 -1.14 -2.20 -2.42
N VAL A 74 -1.97 -1.17 -2.22
CA VAL A 74 -3.35 -1.32 -1.71
C VAL A 74 -4.19 -2.18 -2.66
N LEU A 75 -4.21 -1.83 -3.95
CA LEU A 75 -5.02 -2.52 -4.95
C LEU A 75 -4.53 -3.97 -5.15
N GLY A 76 -3.23 -4.16 -5.29
CA GLY A 76 -2.62 -5.49 -5.44
C GLY A 76 -2.81 -6.37 -4.20
N SER A 77 -2.71 -5.82 -2.98
CA SER A 77 -3.03 -6.56 -1.75
C SER A 77 -4.49 -7.01 -1.74
N SER A 78 -5.41 -6.16 -2.20
CA SER A 78 -6.84 -6.47 -2.26
C SER A 78 -7.16 -7.58 -3.29
N VAL A 79 -6.54 -7.54 -4.48
CA VAL A 79 -6.65 -8.64 -5.46
C VAL A 79 -6.13 -9.95 -4.85
N MET A 80 -4.95 -9.93 -4.23
CA MET A 80 -4.36 -11.13 -3.61
C MET A 80 -5.24 -11.69 -2.48
N ALA A 81 -5.86 -10.83 -1.68
CA ALA A 81 -6.77 -11.22 -0.61
C ALA A 81 -8.06 -11.87 -1.13
N GLN A 82 -8.64 -11.32 -2.20
CA GLN A 82 -9.80 -11.94 -2.84
C GLN A 82 -9.43 -13.27 -3.49
N SER A 83 -8.30 -13.33 -4.19
CA SER A 83 -7.77 -14.56 -4.77
C SER A 83 -7.50 -15.62 -3.68
N LEU A 84 -7.04 -15.21 -2.50
CA LEU A 84 -6.87 -16.08 -1.34
C LEU A 84 -8.20 -16.72 -0.93
N ARG A 85 -9.25 -15.91 -0.72
CA ARG A 85 -10.60 -16.43 -0.39
C ARG A 85 -11.10 -17.41 -1.44
N TYR A 86 -10.92 -17.07 -2.72
CA TYR A 86 -11.33 -17.93 -3.82
C TYR A 86 -10.55 -19.24 -3.85
N ALA A 87 -9.23 -19.19 -3.67
CA ALA A 87 -8.37 -20.36 -3.63
C ALA A 87 -8.71 -21.30 -2.46
N GLU A 88 -8.99 -20.74 -1.28
CA GLU A 88 -9.43 -21.51 -0.11
C GLU A 88 -10.79 -22.18 -0.36
N ALA A 89 -11.76 -21.44 -0.90
CA ALA A 89 -13.09 -21.96 -1.20
C ALA A 89 -13.08 -23.07 -2.27
N ASN A 90 -12.12 -23.02 -3.21
CA ASN A 90 -12.01 -23.97 -4.31
C ASN A 90 -10.90 -25.01 -4.12
N ASN A 91 -10.35 -25.14 -2.90
CA ASN A 91 -9.32 -26.13 -2.56
C ASN A 91 -8.04 -26.03 -3.42
N LEU A 92 -7.66 -24.82 -3.84
CA LEU A 92 -6.41 -24.54 -4.54
C LEU A 92 -5.24 -24.39 -3.54
N ARG A 93 -5.04 -25.40 -2.70
CA ARG A 93 -4.10 -25.40 -1.55
C ARG A 93 -2.67 -24.98 -1.88
N PRO A 94 -2.06 -25.37 -3.04
CA PRO A 94 -0.69 -24.97 -3.34
C PRO A 94 -0.48 -23.45 -3.40
N VAL A 95 -1.48 -22.70 -3.89
CA VAL A 95 -1.36 -21.24 -4.07
C VAL A 95 -1.73 -20.44 -2.81
N VAL A 96 -2.43 -21.05 -1.84
CA VAL A 96 -2.84 -20.38 -0.59
C VAL A 96 -1.64 -19.75 0.12
N SER A 97 -0.54 -20.49 0.29
CA SER A 97 0.67 -19.98 0.94
C SER A 97 1.29 -18.77 0.23
N TYR A 98 1.23 -18.76 -1.10
CA TYR A 98 1.70 -17.66 -1.93
C TYR A 98 0.82 -16.43 -1.74
N LEU A 99 -0.50 -16.61 -1.85
CA LEU A 99 -1.48 -15.54 -1.76
C LEU A 99 -1.50 -14.91 -0.36
N SER A 100 -1.46 -15.70 0.70
CA SER A 100 -1.36 -15.20 2.08
C SER A 100 -0.11 -14.34 2.28
N TYR A 101 1.05 -14.84 1.83
CA TYR A 101 2.31 -14.11 1.98
C TYR A 101 2.32 -12.81 1.17
N TYR A 102 1.89 -12.85 -0.09
CA TYR A 102 1.94 -11.67 -0.95
C TYR A 102 0.87 -10.64 -0.62
N THR A 103 -0.30 -11.05 -0.09
CA THR A 103 -1.28 -10.12 0.49
C THR A 103 -0.62 -9.25 1.57
N VAL A 104 0.08 -9.91 2.52
CA VAL A 104 0.83 -9.25 3.60
C VAL A 104 1.97 -8.40 3.07
N MET A 105 2.79 -8.93 2.15
CA MET A 105 3.94 -8.21 1.63
C MET A 105 3.57 -6.94 0.88
N HIS A 106 2.50 -6.96 0.07
CA HIS A 106 2.02 -5.74 -0.59
C HIS A 106 1.60 -4.71 0.46
N ALA A 107 0.83 -5.12 1.47
CA ALA A 107 0.40 -4.20 2.51
C ALA A 107 1.57 -3.60 3.33
N LEU A 108 2.61 -4.38 3.63
CA LEU A 108 3.84 -3.88 4.26
C LEU A 108 4.64 -2.95 3.33
N ARG A 109 4.65 -3.20 2.02
CA ARG A 109 5.27 -2.29 1.04
C ARG A 109 4.54 -0.95 0.96
N ALA A 110 3.22 -0.91 1.17
CA ALA A 110 2.50 0.36 1.25
C ALA A 110 3.07 1.24 2.38
N ILE A 111 3.32 0.67 3.57
CA ILE A 111 3.98 1.36 4.69
C ILE A 111 5.38 1.83 4.31
N LEU A 112 6.17 0.98 3.65
CA LEU A 112 7.52 1.35 3.19
C LEU A 112 7.47 2.59 2.29
N PHE A 113 6.55 2.62 1.32
CA PHE A 113 6.46 3.73 0.38
C PHE A 113 5.98 5.03 1.02
N THR A 114 5.18 4.98 2.08
CA THR A 114 4.70 6.17 2.81
C THR A 114 5.61 6.59 3.98
N SER A 115 6.64 5.81 4.30
CA SER A 115 7.51 6.05 5.45
C SER A 115 8.55 7.15 5.20
N PRO A 116 8.65 8.20 6.04
CA PRO A 116 9.72 9.20 5.91
C PRO A 116 11.12 8.66 6.27
N GLN A 117 11.20 7.45 6.85
CA GLN A 117 12.48 6.79 7.16
C GLN A 117 13.09 6.10 5.94
N ALA A 118 12.26 5.77 4.94
CA ALA A 118 12.72 5.14 3.72
C ALA A 118 13.27 6.19 2.74
N ARG A 119 14.49 5.95 2.24
CA ARG A 119 15.16 6.80 1.25
C ARG A 119 14.87 6.28 -0.15
N TRP A 120 14.64 7.19 -1.10
CA TRP A 120 14.53 6.87 -2.51
C TRP A 120 15.76 6.16 -3.05
N ASN A 121 16.94 6.75 -2.78
CA ASN A 121 18.25 6.30 -3.24
C ASN A 121 18.22 5.85 -4.71
N ASP A 122 17.88 6.79 -5.60
CA ASP A 122 17.80 6.57 -7.05
C ASP A 122 16.88 5.38 -7.44
N GLY A 123 15.72 5.29 -6.81
CA GLY A 123 14.73 4.25 -7.08
C GLY A 123 15.02 2.89 -6.41
N GLU A 124 16.13 2.72 -5.68
CA GLU A 124 16.43 1.47 -4.97
C GLU A 124 15.31 1.04 -4.00
N ILE A 125 14.52 1.99 -3.47
CA ILE A 125 13.36 1.68 -2.63
C ILE A 125 12.38 0.73 -3.35
N LEU A 126 12.26 0.81 -4.68
CA LEU A 126 11.37 -0.02 -5.49
C LEU A 126 11.83 -1.48 -5.56
N GLN A 127 13.14 -1.71 -5.42
CA GLN A 127 13.81 -3.02 -5.46
C GLN A 127 14.16 -3.55 -4.06
N THR A 128 13.57 -2.96 -3.02
CA THR A 128 13.83 -3.33 -1.63
C THR A 128 13.55 -4.82 -1.38
N THR A 129 14.52 -5.50 -0.74
CA THR A 129 14.37 -6.93 -0.39
C THR A 129 13.20 -7.16 0.56
N HIS A 130 12.66 -8.38 0.56
CA HIS A 130 11.54 -8.74 1.44
C HIS A 130 11.89 -8.50 2.92
N THR A 131 13.09 -8.90 3.35
CA THR A 131 13.56 -8.71 4.73
C THR A 131 13.65 -7.23 5.10
N LYS A 132 14.19 -6.38 4.22
CA LYS A 132 14.30 -4.93 4.48
C LYS A 132 12.92 -4.29 4.56
N THR A 133 11.99 -4.69 3.68
CA THR A 133 10.58 -4.26 3.74
C THR A 133 9.93 -4.61 5.09
N ILE A 134 10.04 -5.88 5.51
CA ILE A 134 9.48 -6.35 6.78
C ILE A 134 10.04 -5.54 7.94
N ASN A 135 11.36 -5.30 7.97
CA ASN A 135 11.99 -4.52 9.04
C ASN A 135 11.45 -3.09 9.11
N VAL A 136 11.45 -2.36 7.97
CA VAL A 136 10.97 -0.96 7.95
C VAL A 136 9.51 -0.87 8.36
N ALA A 137 8.65 -1.77 7.86
CA ALA A 137 7.25 -1.76 8.20
C ALA A 137 7.01 -2.12 9.67
N CYS A 138 7.72 -3.12 10.21
CA CYS A 138 7.62 -3.47 11.64
C CYS A 138 8.16 -2.38 12.55
N ASP A 139 9.21 -1.65 12.16
CA ASP A 139 9.70 -0.50 12.91
C ASP A 139 8.65 0.61 12.96
N ALA A 140 7.91 0.84 11.87
CA ALA A 140 6.79 1.77 11.84
C ALA A 140 5.64 1.32 12.78
N ILE A 141 5.32 0.02 12.81
CA ILE A 141 4.30 -0.55 13.71
C ILE A 141 4.76 -0.46 15.18
N ALA A 142 6.05 -0.64 15.46
CA ALA A 142 6.60 -0.62 16.82
C ALA A 142 6.47 0.75 17.50
N HIS A 143 6.35 1.83 16.73
CA HIS A 143 6.03 3.16 17.25
C HIS A 143 4.58 3.30 17.74
N LEU A 144 3.69 2.40 17.32
CA LEU A 144 2.28 2.36 17.75
C LEU A 144 2.06 1.29 18.81
N ASN A 145 2.68 0.11 18.62
CA ASN A 145 2.58 -1.02 19.53
C ASN A 145 3.76 -1.99 19.29
N LYS A 146 4.67 -2.10 20.27
CA LYS A 146 5.89 -2.93 20.17
C LYS A 146 5.59 -4.43 20.17
N ASP A 147 4.67 -4.88 21.01
CA ASP A 147 4.33 -6.31 21.11
C ASP A 147 3.67 -6.78 19.81
N LEU A 148 2.79 -5.95 19.27
CA LEU A 148 2.18 -6.16 17.95
C LEU A 148 3.24 -6.24 16.85
N ALA A 149 4.22 -5.34 16.83
CA ALA A 149 5.28 -5.36 15.82
C ALA A 149 6.11 -6.65 15.88
N ASN A 150 6.41 -7.15 17.08
CA ASN A 150 7.11 -8.42 17.26
C ASN A 150 6.30 -9.60 16.74
N GLN A 151 5.00 -9.64 17.06
CA GLN A 151 4.08 -10.67 16.55
C GLN A 151 4.00 -10.63 15.02
N VAL A 152 3.75 -9.46 14.43
CA VAL A 152 3.68 -9.26 12.97
C VAL A 152 4.96 -9.73 12.30
N LYS A 153 6.13 -9.37 12.85
CA LYS A 153 7.42 -9.78 12.29
C LYS A 153 7.59 -11.30 12.31
N ALA A 154 7.29 -11.95 13.44
CA ALA A 154 7.37 -13.40 13.57
C ALA A 154 6.42 -14.11 12.59
N SER A 155 5.16 -13.71 12.54
CA SER A 155 4.16 -14.32 11.66
C SER A 155 4.45 -14.09 10.18
N THR A 156 4.92 -12.91 9.80
CA THR A 156 5.30 -12.62 8.40
C THR A 156 6.50 -13.45 7.96
N LEU A 157 7.49 -13.66 8.84
CA LEU A 157 8.62 -14.53 8.56
C LEU A 157 8.19 -16.00 8.45
N HIS A 158 7.23 -16.44 9.27
CA HIS A 158 6.64 -17.77 9.16
C HIS A 158 5.90 -17.93 7.81
N LEU A 159 5.05 -16.97 7.41
CA LEU A 159 4.39 -16.98 6.10
C LEU A 159 5.39 -17.05 4.94
N LYS A 160 6.50 -16.29 5.03
CA LYS A 160 7.58 -16.34 4.03
C LYS A 160 8.17 -17.75 3.94
N ALA A 161 8.56 -18.32 5.08
CA ALA A 161 9.14 -19.67 5.13
C ALA A 161 8.17 -20.73 4.57
N PHE A 162 6.88 -20.61 4.91
CA PHE A 162 5.84 -21.50 4.41
C PHE A 162 5.66 -21.40 2.90
N ARG A 163 5.61 -20.18 2.35
CA ARG A 163 5.58 -19.93 0.90
C ARG A 163 6.77 -20.57 0.19
N GLU A 164 7.98 -20.42 0.75
CA GLU A 164 9.22 -20.96 0.19
C GLU A 164 9.24 -22.50 0.24
N LEU A 165 8.77 -23.09 1.33
CA LEU A 165 8.61 -24.55 1.47
C LEU A 165 7.71 -25.11 0.37
N ILE A 166 6.52 -24.55 0.20
CA ILE A 166 5.57 -25.03 -0.81
C ILE A 166 6.10 -24.80 -2.23
N SER A 167 6.62 -23.60 -2.53
CA SER A 167 7.04 -23.24 -3.89
C SER A 167 8.30 -23.95 -4.37
N TYR A 168 9.27 -24.18 -3.48
CA TYR A 168 10.61 -24.66 -3.88
C TYR A 168 10.95 -26.06 -3.40
N ARG A 169 10.28 -26.57 -2.36
CA ARG A 169 10.51 -27.93 -1.85
C ARG A 169 9.40 -28.90 -2.21
N ALA A 170 8.20 -28.40 -2.52
CA ALA A 170 7.05 -29.19 -2.97
C ALA A 170 6.89 -30.52 -2.19
N PRO A 171 6.75 -30.45 -0.85
CA PRO A 171 6.72 -31.64 -0.01
C PRO A 171 5.57 -32.57 -0.38
N SER A 172 5.82 -33.89 -0.40
CA SER A 172 4.79 -34.90 -0.71
C SER A 172 3.62 -34.91 0.28
N SER A 173 3.81 -34.33 1.47
CA SER A 173 2.76 -34.13 2.48
C SER A 173 1.86 -32.92 2.21
N GLY A 174 2.06 -32.19 1.10
CA GLY A 174 1.33 -30.96 0.82
C GLY A 174 1.61 -29.86 1.86
N ASP A 175 0.61 -29.06 2.21
CA ASP A 175 0.71 -27.96 3.20
C ASP A 175 0.29 -28.38 4.62
N ASN A 176 0.39 -29.69 4.94
CA ASN A 176 0.07 -30.26 6.25
C ASN A 176 1.16 -29.96 7.30
N PHE A 177 1.51 -28.69 7.48
CA PHE A 177 2.38 -28.22 8.55
C PHE A 177 1.64 -27.18 9.40
N GLU A 178 2.20 -26.87 10.56
CA GLU A 178 1.71 -25.81 11.42
C GLU A 178 1.74 -24.46 10.68
N LYS A 179 0.60 -23.77 10.68
CA LYS A 179 0.45 -22.45 10.06
C LYS A 179 0.56 -21.37 11.16
N PRO A 180 1.07 -20.16 10.87
CA PRO A 180 1.07 -19.09 11.87
C PRO A 180 -0.36 -18.73 12.26
N ASP A 181 -0.58 -18.49 13.56
CA ASP A 181 -1.79 -17.84 14.06
C ASP A 181 -1.75 -16.36 13.64
N PHE A 182 -2.31 -16.07 12.46
CA PHE A 182 -2.23 -14.77 11.81
C PHE A 182 -3.42 -14.52 10.89
N ASP A 183 -4.32 -13.62 11.30
CA ASP A 183 -5.44 -13.17 10.46
C ASP A 183 -4.94 -12.21 9.38
N VAL A 184 -4.62 -12.77 8.21
CA VAL A 184 -4.12 -12.01 7.04
C VAL A 184 -4.98 -10.78 6.75
N TYR A 185 -6.31 -10.89 6.84
CA TYR A 185 -7.20 -9.79 6.49
C TYR A 185 -7.18 -8.68 7.54
N ALA A 186 -7.28 -9.03 8.83
CA ALA A 186 -7.26 -8.04 9.89
C ALA A 186 -5.94 -7.27 9.96
N TYR A 187 -4.81 -7.98 9.85
CA TYR A 187 -3.49 -7.37 9.87
C TYR A 187 -3.21 -6.53 8.61
N CYS A 188 -3.63 -6.99 7.42
CA CYS A 188 -3.45 -6.18 6.21
C CYS A 188 -4.28 -4.90 6.23
N ARG A 189 -5.52 -4.93 6.73
CA ARG A 189 -6.32 -3.70 6.95
C ARG A 189 -5.58 -2.70 7.84
N LEU A 190 -5.02 -3.18 8.95
CA LEU A 190 -4.18 -2.34 9.82
C LEU A 190 -2.99 -1.74 9.06
N PHE A 191 -2.27 -2.54 8.27
CA PHE A 191 -1.07 -2.06 7.56
C PHE A 191 -1.41 -1.00 6.53
N LEU A 192 -2.49 -1.20 5.76
CA LEU A 192 -2.95 -0.21 4.78
C LEU A 192 -3.47 1.07 5.46
N GLU A 193 -4.11 0.96 6.63
CA GLU A 193 -4.49 2.12 7.44
C GLU A 193 -3.28 2.88 7.98
N ILE A 194 -2.20 2.21 8.38
CA ILE A 194 -0.94 2.87 8.76
C ILE A 194 -0.35 3.63 7.57
N ALA A 195 -0.36 3.03 6.38
CA ALA A 195 0.12 3.68 5.16
C ALA A 195 -0.73 4.91 4.80
N GLN A 196 -2.06 4.78 4.87
CA GLN A 196 -2.98 5.90 4.65
C GLN A 196 -2.71 7.04 5.64
N MET A 197 -2.61 6.74 6.93
CA MET A 197 -2.28 7.73 7.97
C MET A 197 -0.99 8.47 7.64
N GLN A 198 0.09 7.75 7.26
CA GLN A 198 1.36 8.37 6.89
C GLN A 198 1.22 9.30 5.67
N SER A 199 0.53 8.84 4.61
CA SER A 199 0.33 9.62 3.39
C SER A 199 -0.51 10.88 3.62
N GLU A 200 -1.51 10.81 4.48
CA GLU A 200 -2.37 11.95 4.83
C GLU A 200 -1.63 13.01 5.67
N LEU A 201 -0.74 12.56 6.56
CA LEU A 201 0.15 13.46 7.30
C LEU A 201 1.14 14.17 6.38
N LEU A 202 1.67 13.49 5.36
CA LEU A 202 2.53 14.12 4.35
C LEU A 202 1.73 15.16 3.55
N GLU A 203 0.57 14.80 3.02
CA GLU A 203 -0.29 15.73 2.25
C GLU A 203 -0.59 17.00 3.06
N ALA A 204 -0.97 16.85 4.34
CA ALA A 204 -1.21 17.99 5.22
C ALA A 204 0.06 18.83 5.47
N SER A 205 1.24 18.21 5.52
CA SER A 205 2.51 18.93 5.64
C SER A 205 2.86 19.69 4.37
N ILE A 206 2.58 19.13 3.20
CA ILE A 206 2.75 19.79 1.89
C ILE A 206 1.83 21.01 1.82
N GLN A 207 0.53 20.84 2.07
CA GLN A 207 -0.46 21.93 2.06
C GLN A 207 -0.08 23.10 2.98
N LYS A 208 0.63 22.82 4.08
CA LYS A 208 1.08 23.83 5.03
C LYS A 208 2.35 24.57 4.61
N ASN A 209 3.32 23.86 4.02
CA ASN A 209 4.69 24.37 3.86
C ASN A 209 5.07 24.68 2.40
N VAL A 210 4.35 24.11 1.43
CA VAL A 210 4.67 24.23 0.00
C VAL A 210 3.66 25.16 -0.66
N THR A 211 4.16 26.21 -1.30
CA THR A 211 3.32 27.23 -1.98
C THR A 211 3.50 27.22 -3.50
N GLU A 212 4.58 26.63 -3.97
CA GLU A 212 4.93 26.52 -5.39
C GLU A 212 4.41 25.21 -5.97
N ALA A 213 4.08 25.23 -7.26
CA ALA A 213 3.77 24.02 -8.02
C ALA A 213 5.03 23.51 -8.70
N PHE A 214 5.17 22.19 -8.76
CA PHE A 214 6.28 21.51 -9.41
C PHE A 214 5.76 20.59 -10.49
N GLU A 215 6.50 20.49 -11.59
CA GLU A 215 6.27 19.45 -12.60
C GLU A 215 6.87 18.12 -12.11
N LEU A 216 6.42 17.01 -12.69
CA LEU A 216 7.02 15.71 -12.40
C LEU A 216 8.18 15.45 -13.34
N ASP A 217 9.34 15.13 -12.78
CA ASP A 217 10.51 14.73 -13.56
C ASP A 217 10.29 13.33 -14.17
N GLN A 218 10.55 13.24 -15.47
CA GLN A 218 10.46 12.01 -16.24
C GLN A 218 11.36 10.90 -15.67
N ASN A 219 12.55 11.25 -15.15
CA ASN A 219 13.48 10.27 -14.56
C ASN A 219 12.83 9.51 -13.39
N PHE A 220 11.95 10.17 -12.63
CA PHE A 220 11.22 9.53 -11.54
C PHE A 220 10.01 8.76 -12.06
N THR A 221 9.21 9.38 -12.93
CA THR A 221 7.96 8.77 -13.41
C THR A 221 8.19 7.56 -14.32
N GLN A 222 9.32 7.47 -15.01
CA GLN A 222 9.66 6.32 -15.86
C GLN A 222 9.72 5.01 -15.07
N HIS A 223 10.19 5.04 -13.82
CA HIS A 223 10.19 3.86 -12.94
C HIS A 223 8.81 3.25 -12.69
N VAL A 224 7.74 3.98 -12.97
CA VAL A 224 6.36 3.52 -12.74
C VAL A 224 5.91 2.55 -13.82
N TYR A 225 6.32 2.75 -15.07
CA TYR A 225 5.79 2.05 -16.24
C TYR A 225 6.85 1.31 -17.06
N ASP A 226 8.13 1.61 -16.89
CA ASP A 226 9.24 0.96 -17.59
C ASP A 226 10.10 0.24 -16.56
N VAL A 227 10.00 -1.08 -16.53
CA VAL A 227 10.58 -1.93 -15.48
C VAL A 227 11.44 -3.01 -16.10
N GLU A 228 12.71 -3.08 -15.70
CA GLU A 228 13.58 -4.19 -16.02
C GLU A 228 13.67 -5.15 -14.82
N MET A 229 13.38 -6.43 -15.04
CA MET A 229 13.54 -7.49 -14.04
C MET A 229 14.32 -8.65 -14.65
N ASP A 230 15.44 -9.02 -14.01
CA ASP A 230 16.32 -10.11 -14.46
C ASP A 230 16.69 -10.06 -15.95
N GLY A 231 16.93 -8.85 -16.48
CA GLY A 231 17.29 -8.60 -17.88
C GLY A 231 16.10 -8.61 -18.86
N VAL A 232 14.87 -8.68 -18.36
CA VAL A 232 13.63 -8.61 -19.15
C VAL A 232 12.94 -7.29 -18.90
N SER A 233 12.68 -6.53 -19.97
CA SER A 233 11.99 -5.24 -19.92
C SER A 233 10.48 -5.41 -20.05
N PHE A 234 9.73 -4.70 -19.21
CA PHE A 234 8.29 -4.64 -19.19
C PHE A 234 7.84 -3.18 -19.33
N PHE A 235 6.88 -2.94 -20.22
CA PHE A 235 6.24 -1.64 -20.35
C PHE A 235 4.75 -1.73 -20.03
N ASP A 236 4.32 -1.06 -18.98
CA ASP A 236 2.92 -1.01 -18.56
C ASP A 236 2.25 0.26 -19.10
N ARG A 237 1.34 0.07 -20.07
CA ARG A 237 0.63 1.17 -20.75
C ARG A 237 -0.35 1.88 -19.83
N GLU A 238 -1.00 1.15 -18.92
CA GLU A 238 -1.99 1.71 -18.01
C GLU A 238 -1.32 2.58 -16.96
N ASP A 239 -0.21 2.10 -16.40
CA ASP A 239 0.62 2.88 -15.48
C ASP A 239 1.19 4.13 -16.15
N TRP A 240 1.69 4.02 -17.39
CA TRP A 240 2.19 5.16 -18.17
C TRP A 240 1.09 6.22 -18.35
N HIS A 241 -0.11 5.79 -18.73
CA HIS A 241 -1.24 6.69 -18.90
C HIS A 241 -1.65 7.35 -17.57
N ARG A 242 -1.69 6.59 -16.47
CA ARG A 242 -2.12 7.05 -15.14
C ARG A 242 -1.14 8.02 -14.50
N ILE A 243 0.15 7.71 -14.50
CA ILE A 243 1.16 8.66 -13.98
C ILE A 243 1.23 9.92 -14.85
N GLY A 244 1.05 9.78 -16.17
CA GLY A 244 0.94 10.91 -17.08
C GLY A 244 -0.31 11.76 -16.82
N TYR A 245 -1.45 11.16 -16.46
CA TYR A 245 -2.63 11.89 -16.04
C TYR A 245 -2.36 12.72 -14.77
N LEU A 246 -1.72 12.12 -13.76
CA LEU A 246 -1.33 12.82 -12.53
C LEU A 246 -0.38 13.98 -12.85
N ALA A 247 0.66 13.75 -13.66
CA ALA A 247 1.58 14.80 -14.10
C ALA A 247 0.87 16.00 -14.75
N ARG A 248 -0.20 15.76 -15.52
CA ARG A 248 -0.94 16.83 -16.22
C ARG A 248 -2.02 17.51 -15.36
N LYS A 249 -2.67 16.78 -14.46
CA LYS A 249 -3.88 17.25 -13.75
C LYS A 249 -3.67 17.53 -12.27
N HIS A 250 -2.69 16.88 -11.65
CA HIS A 250 -2.36 17.05 -10.23
C HIS A 250 -0.91 16.58 -9.94
N PRO A 251 0.12 17.34 -10.35
CA PRO A 251 1.53 16.95 -10.21
C PRO A 251 2.04 17.16 -8.78
N ALA A 252 1.33 16.66 -7.79
CA ALA A 252 1.69 16.75 -6.38
C ALA A 252 1.22 15.50 -5.62
N PRO A 253 1.95 15.06 -4.57
CA PRO A 253 1.55 13.91 -3.78
C PRO A 253 0.20 14.12 -3.11
N LEU A 254 -0.61 13.08 -3.11
CA LEU A 254 -1.91 12.99 -2.45
C LEU A 254 -1.94 11.75 -1.58
N ASN A 255 -2.66 11.78 -0.47
CA ASN A 255 -2.87 10.57 0.31
C ASN A 255 -3.46 9.44 -0.54
N ILE A 256 -3.24 8.21 -0.10
CA ILE A 256 -3.58 7.01 -0.89
C ILE A 256 -5.05 7.02 -1.33
N LEU A 257 -6.00 7.31 -0.42
CA LEU A 257 -7.42 7.43 -0.75
C LEU A 257 -7.70 8.48 -1.83
N HIS A 258 -7.08 9.66 -1.73
CA HIS A 258 -7.30 10.76 -2.68
C HIS A 258 -6.66 10.52 -4.04
N MET A 259 -5.58 9.76 -4.11
CA MET A 259 -4.92 9.42 -5.38
C MET A 259 -5.71 8.39 -6.20
N MET A 260 -6.57 7.61 -5.55
CA MET A 260 -7.46 6.65 -6.22
C MET A 260 -8.70 7.34 -6.79
N SER A 261 -8.95 7.12 -8.07
CA SER A 261 -10.21 7.46 -8.75
C SER A 261 -11.02 6.21 -9.00
N ASP A 262 -12.34 6.36 -9.17
CA ASP A 262 -13.26 5.24 -9.40
C ASP A 262 -12.83 4.48 -10.68
N GLY A 263 -12.52 5.20 -11.77
CA GLY A 263 -11.96 4.58 -12.98
C GLY A 263 -10.60 3.90 -12.76
N HIS A 264 -9.72 4.45 -11.91
CA HIS A 264 -8.46 3.78 -11.56
C HIS A 264 -8.75 2.40 -10.95
N VAL A 265 -9.63 2.38 -9.94
CA VAL A 265 -10.03 1.18 -9.22
C VAL A 265 -10.67 0.18 -10.17
N GLU A 266 -11.66 0.62 -10.95
CA GLU A 266 -12.37 -0.20 -11.94
C GLU A 266 -11.42 -0.83 -12.96
N ASP A 267 -10.56 -0.06 -13.66
CA ASP A 267 -9.68 -0.71 -14.65
C ASP A 267 -8.62 -1.61 -13.98
N PHE A 268 -8.18 -1.29 -12.75
CA PHE A 268 -7.20 -2.14 -12.06
C PHE A 268 -7.80 -3.50 -11.74
N PHE A 269 -8.99 -3.54 -11.11
CA PHE A 269 -9.64 -4.79 -10.75
C PHE A 269 -10.18 -5.52 -11.98
N GLY A 270 -10.77 -4.79 -12.94
CA GLY A 270 -11.26 -5.33 -14.21
C GLY A 270 -10.19 -6.05 -15.05
N SER A 271 -8.93 -5.64 -14.92
CA SER A 271 -7.80 -6.32 -15.58
C SER A 271 -7.54 -7.75 -15.08
N TRP A 272 -8.15 -8.14 -13.95
CA TRP A 272 -8.05 -9.49 -13.36
C TRP A 272 -9.33 -10.30 -13.50
N CYS A 273 -10.38 -9.75 -14.11
CA CYS A 273 -11.61 -10.48 -14.41
C CYS A 273 -11.37 -11.53 -15.51
N GLY A 274 -12.12 -12.62 -15.47
CA GLY A 274 -12.16 -13.57 -16.59
C GLY A 274 -12.76 -12.94 -17.85
N GLU A 275 -12.37 -13.44 -19.02
CA GLU A 275 -12.91 -12.97 -20.31
C GLU A 275 -14.38 -13.41 -20.51
N ASP A 276 -14.78 -14.51 -19.89
CA ASP A 276 -16.12 -15.09 -19.97
C ASP A 276 -16.97 -14.76 -18.73
N ASP A 277 -18.27 -14.51 -18.94
CA ASP A 277 -19.28 -14.39 -17.88
C ASP A 277 -19.58 -15.76 -17.24
N ASP A 278 -18.60 -16.34 -16.54
CA ASP A 278 -18.78 -17.51 -15.68
C ASP A 278 -18.99 -17.07 -14.22
N PRO A 279 -20.20 -17.25 -13.65
CA PRO A 279 -20.48 -16.92 -12.25
C PRO A 279 -19.63 -17.70 -11.23
N ALA A 280 -19.02 -18.82 -11.63
CA ALA A 280 -18.13 -19.61 -10.78
C ALA A 280 -16.67 -19.13 -10.85
N ALA A 281 -16.31 -18.28 -11.80
CA ALA A 281 -14.95 -17.78 -11.95
C ALA A 281 -14.61 -16.75 -10.86
N PHE A 282 -13.30 -16.56 -10.65
CA PHE A 282 -12.82 -15.49 -9.80
C PHE A 282 -13.23 -14.13 -10.37
N ASN A 283 -13.93 -13.32 -9.57
CA ASN A 283 -14.25 -11.94 -9.91
C ASN A 283 -13.83 -11.01 -8.74
N PRO A 284 -12.83 -10.13 -8.96
CA PRO A 284 -12.36 -9.18 -7.96
C PRO A 284 -13.34 -8.02 -7.67
N ASP A 285 -14.40 -7.84 -8.46
CA ASP A 285 -15.41 -6.81 -8.20
C ASP A 285 -16.37 -7.22 -7.07
N ASN A 286 -16.37 -8.51 -6.69
CA ASN A 286 -17.23 -9.04 -5.63
C ASN A 286 -16.96 -8.39 -4.26
N ASP A 287 -15.71 -8.07 -3.94
CA ASP A 287 -15.32 -7.47 -2.66
C ASP A 287 -13.99 -6.71 -2.77
N TRP A 288 -13.87 -5.76 -3.71
CA TRP A 288 -12.65 -4.96 -3.87
C TRP A 288 -12.31 -4.07 -2.64
N ARG A 289 -13.26 -3.93 -1.70
CA ARG A 289 -13.11 -3.19 -0.42
C ARG A 289 -12.69 -4.10 0.73
N ILE A 290 -12.30 -5.34 0.43
CA ILE A 290 -11.93 -6.36 1.41
C ILE A 290 -10.88 -5.88 2.44
N LEU A 291 -9.92 -5.06 2.01
CA LEU A 291 -8.79 -4.60 2.85
C LEU A 291 -8.72 -3.09 3.04
N PHE A 292 -9.33 -2.30 2.16
CA PHE A 292 -9.24 -0.84 2.19
C PHE A 292 -10.51 -0.22 1.59
N ASP A 293 -10.90 0.96 2.06
CA ASP A 293 -12.05 1.69 1.52
C ASP A 293 -11.70 2.36 0.19
N VAL A 294 -11.44 1.54 -0.84
CA VAL A 294 -11.30 2.01 -2.22
C VAL A 294 -12.61 2.65 -2.69
N PRO A 295 -12.53 3.75 -3.45
CA PRO A 295 -13.72 4.46 -3.92
C PRO A 295 -14.62 3.58 -4.77
#